data_AF-A0A7C6MHX2-F1
#
_entry.id   AF-A0A7C6MHX2-F1
#
_cell.length_a   1.000
_cell.length_b   1.000
_cell.length_c   1.000
_cell.angle_alpha   90.00
_cell.angle_beta   90.00
_cell.angle_gamma   90.00
#
_symmetry.space_group_name_H-M   'P 1'
#
loop_
_entity.id
_entity.type
_entity.pdbx_description
1 polymer ?
#
loop_
_entity_poly.entity_id
_entity_poly.type
_entity_poly.pdbx_seq_one_letter_code
_entity_poly.pdbx_strand_id
1 'polypeptide(L)'
;MTVSLDTMLAGEVAAVTPGDLSALDGDGALDELWDRLPTDAAARALFSRYLMEIHGRDWVSRVVDWVDAREPDEELLVEYLADLGWAGRACGHSATPQIDKLHLAGEEKKVVKFTYAYLALQAARFDFDYRLINRILGILDDDPAIEYANFGRGFAMFAALAEGGDVAVEDIDALSKAGANVKLQHLVLHGLWLYPEDGYGEQIVQIGTRLIRLNPNDSNAWMRRAEGHRRLGEYGDAVEALDTAISLLDANSREIHADYVRQRMMITYERGIIANIDEKVTAVEESLSEHGDVQVDKLRGIVEEHTVTLKRQFQDMMFRIMEVIALFVALIGVLAATIGTSLADDLELWERLVILSSASIFLIFFFWMIHVLARPRDSEAKEVEL
;
A
#
# COMPACT_ATOMS: atom_id res chain seq x y z
N MET A 1 -29.43 -30.12 44.96
CA MET A 1 -30.39 -30.24 43.85
C MET A 1 -29.60 -29.86 42.62
N THR A 2 -29.31 -30.81 41.73
CA THR A 2 -28.61 -30.52 40.48
C THR A 2 -29.54 -29.69 39.60
N VAL A 3 -29.04 -28.58 39.07
CA VAL A 3 -29.78 -27.73 38.14
C VAL A 3 -30.03 -28.52 36.84
N SER A 4 -31.20 -28.41 36.22
CA SER A 4 -31.45 -29.10 34.94
C SER A 4 -30.68 -28.45 33.79
N LEU A 5 -30.35 -29.20 32.74
CA LEU A 5 -29.66 -28.68 31.56
C LEU A 5 -30.38 -27.46 30.95
N ASP A 6 -31.71 -27.52 30.77
CA ASP A 6 -32.49 -26.38 30.28
C ASP A 6 -32.37 -25.14 31.18
N THR A 7 -32.28 -25.33 32.49
CA THR A 7 -32.10 -24.21 33.43
C THR A 7 -30.69 -23.62 33.31
N MET A 8 -29.67 -24.46 33.09
CA MET A 8 -28.31 -23.99 32.85
C MET A 8 -28.20 -23.18 31.55
N LEU A 9 -28.86 -23.63 30.48
CA LEU A 9 -28.84 -22.98 29.17
C LEU A 9 -29.68 -21.69 29.12
N ALA A 10 -30.78 -21.62 29.87
CA ALA A 10 -31.62 -20.42 29.94
C ALA A 10 -31.02 -19.31 30.82
N GLY A 11 -30.08 -19.64 31.72
CA GLY A 11 -29.41 -18.70 32.60
C GLY A 11 -28.11 -18.13 32.02
N GLU A 12 -27.42 -17.31 32.81
CA GLU A 12 -26.04 -16.93 32.49
C GLU A 12 -25.14 -18.16 32.66
N VAL A 13 -24.55 -18.64 31.56
CA VAL A 13 -23.65 -19.81 31.58
C VAL A 13 -22.52 -19.61 32.59
N ALA A 14 -22.03 -18.39 32.80
CA ALA A 14 -20.99 -18.07 33.79
C ALA A 14 -21.42 -18.34 35.26
N ALA A 15 -22.72 -18.35 35.55
CA ALA A 15 -23.26 -18.62 36.88
C ALA A 15 -23.37 -20.12 37.20
N VAL A 16 -23.23 -21.00 36.20
CA VAL A 16 -23.26 -22.46 36.40
C VAL A 16 -22.05 -22.90 37.21
N THR A 17 -22.28 -23.66 38.29
CA THR A 17 -21.22 -24.06 39.22
C THR A 17 -20.46 -25.30 38.72
N PRO A 18 -19.23 -25.56 39.18
CA PRO A 18 -18.53 -26.80 38.86
C PRO A 18 -19.31 -28.06 39.26
N GLY A 19 -20.08 -28.01 40.35
CA GLY A 19 -20.92 -29.13 40.78
C GLY A 19 -22.09 -29.40 39.84
N ASP A 20 -22.64 -28.34 39.23
CA ASP A 20 -23.65 -28.47 38.17
C ASP A 20 -23.03 -29.04 36.88
N LEU A 21 -21.83 -28.60 36.51
CA LEU A 21 -21.08 -29.15 35.37
C LEU A 21 -20.77 -30.64 35.54
N SER A 22 -20.32 -31.08 36.72
CA SER A 22 -20.07 -32.50 36.99
C SER A 22 -21.34 -33.35 36.91
N ALA A 23 -22.53 -32.76 37.10
CA ALA A 23 -23.78 -33.48 36.96
C ALA A 23 -24.14 -33.81 35.50
N LEU A 24 -23.45 -33.20 34.52
CA LEU A 24 -23.62 -33.50 33.10
C LEU A 24 -23.12 -34.91 32.74
N ASP A 25 -22.24 -35.52 33.55
CA ASP A 25 -21.81 -36.92 33.39
C ASP A 25 -22.95 -37.94 33.61
N GLY A 26 -24.13 -37.49 34.05
CA GLY A 26 -25.33 -38.33 34.19
C GLY A 26 -25.98 -38.71 32.86
N ASP A 27 -26.85 -39.72 32.89
CA ASP A 27 -27.45 -40.33 31.69
C ASP A 27 -28.13 -39.30 30.77
N GLY A 28 -27.53 -39.06 29.60
CA GLY A 28 -28.11 -38.37 28.44
C GLY A 28 -27.93 -36.85 28.38
N ALA A 29 -27.45 -36.19 29.44
CA ALA A 29 -27.33 -34.72 29.46
C ALA A 29 -26.24 -34.21 28.49
N LEU A 30 -25.11 -34.91 28.38
CA LEU A 30 -24.07 -34.58 27.41
C LEU A 30 -24.51 -34.84 25.96
N ASP A 31 -25.37 -35.83 25.75
CA ASP A 31 -25.94 -36.15 24.44
C ASP A 31 -26.88 -35.05 23.99
N GLU A 32 -27.75 -34.59 24.88
CA GLU A 32 -28.64 -33.46 24.64
C GLU A 32 -27.87 -32.15 24.45
N LEU A 33 -26.84 -31.89 25.27
CA LEU A 33 -25.99 -30.71 25.13
C LEU A 33 -25.28 -30.71 23.78
N TRP A 34 -24.81 -31.87 23.35
CA TRP A 34 -24.16 -32.06 22.06
C TRP A 34 -25.07 -31.70 20.89
N ASP A 35 -26.30 -32.24 20.88
CA ASP A 35 -27.25 -32.02 19.80
C ASP A 35 -27.63 -30.53 19.63
N ARG A 36 -27.40 -29.72 20.68
CA ARG A 36 -27.63 -28.26 20.68
C ARG A 36 -26.43 -27.44 20.23
N LEU A 37 -25.22 -28.00 20.17
CA LEU A 37 -24.00 -27.27 19.75
C LEU A 37 -24.14 -26.56 18.39
N PRO A 38 -24.77 -27.14 17.34
CA PRO A 38 -25.02 -26.50 16.04
C PRO A 38 -25.68 -25.11 16.14
N THR A 39 -26.62 -24.95 17.07
CA THR A 39 -27.57 -23.83 17.05
C THR A 39 -27.53 -22.97 18.30
N ASP A 40 -26.93 -23.45 19.39
CA ASP A 40 -26.98 -22.80 20.69
C ASP A 40 -25.59 -22.36 21.17
N ALA A 41 -25.39 -21.04 21.28
CA ALA A 41 -24.16 -20.45 21.80
C ALA A 41 -23.96 -20.72 23.30
N ALA A 42 -25.04 -20.80 24.08
CA ALA A 42 -24.96 -21.16 25.49
C ALA A 42 -24.54 -22.63 25.64
N ALA A 43 -25.04 -23.52 24.78
CA ALA A 43 -24.61 -24.91 24.74
C ALA A 43 -23.10 -25.03 24.45
N ARG A 44 -22.59 -24.30 23.46
CA ARG A 44 -21.14 -24.24 23.18
C ARG A 44 -20.32 -23.77 24.38
N ALA A 45 -20.74 -22.68 25.00
CA ALA A 45 -20.04 -22.12 26.16
C ALA A 45 -20.07 -23.11 27.34
N LEU A 46 -21.20 -23.75 27.58
CA LEU A 46 -21.37 -24.73 28.65
C LEU A 46 -20.53 -25.99 28.41
N PHE A 47 -20.52 -26.50 27.17
CA PHE A 47 -19.73 -27.67 26.79
C PHE A 47 -18.22 -27.40 26.90
N SER A 48 -17.76 -26.23 26.46
CA SER A 48 -16.38 -25.79 26.64
C SER A 48 -16.01 -25.70 28.12
N ARG A 49 -16.85 -25.07 28.96
CA ARG A 49 -16.64 -25.02 30.41
C ARG A 49 -16.59 -26.41 31.05
N TYR A 50 -17.52 -27.29 30.70
CA TYR A 50 -17.54 -28.66 31.17
C TYR A 50 -16.21 -29.37 30.86
N LEU A 51 -15.74 -29.30 29.61
CA LEU A 51 -14.46 -29.91 29.22
C LEU A 51 -13.28 -29.34 30.00
N MET A 52 -13.18 -28.01 30.10
CA MET A 52 -12.02 -27.36 30.72
C MET A 52 -12.00 -27.43 32.25
N GLU A 53 -13.16 -27.30 32.90
CA GLU A 53 -13.26 -27.28 34.36
C GLU A 53 -13.34 -28.69 34.97
N ILE A 54 -13.95 -29.65 34.26
CA ILE A 54 -14.14 -31.02 34.78
C ILE A 54 -13.00 -31.95 34.35
N HIS A 55 -12.64 -31.95 33.07
CA HIS A 55 -11.64 -32.88 32.53
C HIS A 55 -10.23 -32.27 32.44
N GLY A 56 -10.11 -30.94 32.49
CA GLY A 56 -8.82 -30.27 32.61
C GLY A 56 -7.85 -30.68 31.51
N ARG A 57 -6.80 -31.44 31.86
CA ARG A 57 -5.76 -31.90 30.91
C ARG A 57 -6.15 -33.10 30.05
N ASP A 58 -7.29 -33.73 30.31
CA ASP A 58 -7.76 -34.91 29.60
C ASP A 58 -8.93 -34.57 28.65
N TRP A 59 -9.17 -33.28 28.37
CA TRP A 59 -10.30 -32.84 27.57
C TRP A 59 -10.24 -33.35 26.12
N VAL A 60 -9.05 -33.51 25.54
CA VAL A 60 -8.90 -33.96 24.14
C VAL A 60 -9.41 -35.38 23.99
N SER A 61 -9.11 -36.29 24.94
CA SER A 61 -9.60 -37.67 24.86
C SER A 61 -11.12 -37.71 24.97
N ARG A 62 -11.73 -36.85 25.79
CA ARG A 62 -13.21 -36.76 25.90
C ARG A 62 -13.87 -36.30 24.61
N VAL A 63 -13.28 -35.31 23.94
CA VAL A 63 -13.77 -34.88 22.63
C VAL A 63 -13.61 -35.99 21.59
N VAL A 64 -12.51 -36.75 21.64
CA VAL A 64 -12.28 -37.86 20.71
C VAL A 64 -13.23 -39.04 20.95
N ASP A 65 -13.45 -39.44 22.19
CA ASP A 65 -14.43 -40.48 22.54
C ASP A 65 -15.81 -40.12 21.97
N TRP A 66 -16.16 -38.83 22.09
CA TRP A 66 -17.39 -38.29 21.56
C TRP A 66 -17.44 -38.33 20.02
N VAL A 67 -16.36 -37.88 19.35
CA VAL A 67 -16.25 -37.92 17.89
C VAL A 67 -16.35 -39.34 17.36
N ASP A 68 -15.66 -40.29 17.99
CA ASP A 68 -15.62 -41.69 17.56
C ASP A 68 -17.00 -42.35 17.65
N ALA A 69 -17.77 -42.00 18.67
CA ALA A 69 -19.12 -42.52 18.89
C ALA A 69 -20.16 -41.97 17.90
N ARG A 70 -20.02 -40.71 17.48
CA ARG A 70 -21.05 -39.99 16.68
C ARG A 70 -20.72 -39.79 15.21
N GLU A 71 -19.43 -39.80 14.87
CA GLU A 71 -18.95 -39.54 13.51
C GLU A 71 -19.58 -38.28 12.88
N PRO A 72 -19.47 -37.11 13.54
CA PRO A 72 -20.00 -35.85 13.01
C PRO A 72 -19.39 -35.50 11.66
N ASP A 73 -20.07 -34.62 10.91
CA ASP A 73 -19.49 -34.04 9.72
C ASP A 73 -18.29 -33.12 10.05
N GLU A 74 -17.37 -33.00 9.10
CA GLU A 74 -16.13 -32.25 9.28
C GLU A 74 -16.38 -30.74 9.42
N GLU A 75 -17.45 -30.21 8.81
CA GLU A 75 -17.78 -28.78 8.86
C GLU A 75 -18.20 -28.35 10.26
N LEU A 76 -19.02 -29.18 10.91
CA LEU A 76 -19.37 -29.07 12.32
C LEU A 76 -18.09 -29.10 13.15
N LEU A 77 -17.24 -30.11 12.99
CA LEU A 77 -15.99 -30.23 13.76
C LEU A 77 -15.10 -28.99 13.67
N VAL A 78 -14.89 -28.46 12.47
CA VAL A 78 -14.08 -27.27 12.24
C VAL A 78 -14.57 -26.07 13.05
N GLU A 79 -15.89 -25.91 13.15
CA GLU A 79 -16.52 -24.80 13.85
C GLU A 79 -16.21 -24.85 15.36
N TYR A 80 -16.32 -26.03 15.98
CA TYR A 80 -16.15 -26.18 17.44
C TYR A 80 -14.71 -26.41 17.87
N LEU A 81 -13.95 -27.23 17.13
CA LEU A 81 -12.61 -27.64 17.56
C LEU A 81 -11.65 -26.46 17.62
N ALA A 82 -11.83 -25.44 16.78
CA ALA A 82 -11.02 -24.21 16.85
C ALA A 82 -11.25 -23.47 18.17
N ASP A 83 -12.51 -23.35 18.59
CA ASP A 83 -12.90 -22.62 19.80
C ASP A 83 -12.51 -23.42 21.06
N LEU A 84 -12.66 -24.75 21.03
CA LEU A 84 -12.19 -25.64 22.10
C LEU A 84 -10.66 -25.64 22.21
N GLY A 85 -9.94 -25.64 21.09
CA GLY A 85 -8.48 -25.52 21.09
C GLY A 85 -8.01 -24.21 21.74
N TRP A 86 -8.70 -23.09 21.47
CA TRP A 86 -8.43 -21.83 22.13
C TRP A 86 -8.76 -21.87 23.63
N ALA A 87 -9.92 -22.40 24.01
CA ALA A 87 -10.34 -22.54 25.40
C ALA A 87 -9.34 -23.38 26.22
N GLY A 88 -8.93 -24.54 25.68
CA GLY A 88 -7.90 -25.37 26.28
C GLY A 88 -6.59 -24.62 26.48
N ARG A 89 -6.13 -23.89 25.46
CA ARG A 89 -4.94 -23.04 25.58
C ARG A 89 -5.09 -21.96 26.65
N ALA A 90 -6.20 -21.24 26.69
CA ALA A 90 -6.47 -20.18 27.65
C ALA A 90 -6.49 -20.68 29.11
N CYS A 91 -6.93 -21.92 29.33
CA CYS A 91 -6.92 -22.58 30.64
C CYS A 91 -5.59 -23.26 31.00
N GLY A 92 -4.55 -23.17 30.15
CA GLY A 92 -3.27 -23.84 30.38
C GLY A 92 -3.29 -25.35 30.10
N HIS A 93 -4.24 -25.81 29.29
CA HIS A 93 -4.48 -27.19 28.86
C HIS A 93 -4.44 -27.29 27.33
N SER A 94 -3.40 -26.72 26.70
CA SER A 94 -3.23 -26.81 25.24
C SER A 94 -3.33 -28.25 24.74
N ALA A 95 -3.84 -28.44 23.52
CA ALA A 95 -4.02 -29.76 22.92
C ALA A 95 -2.67 -30.42 22.57
N THR A 96 -1.65 -29.65 22.19
CA THR A 96 -0.39 -30.17 21.66
C THR A 96 0.29 -31.23 22.54
N PRO A 97 0.44 -31.06 23.87
CA PRO A 97 1.08 -32.07 24.72
C PRO A 97 0.29 -33.38 24.86
N GLN A 98 -0.99 -33.38 24.48
CA GLN A 98 -1.89 -34.53 24.58
C GLN A 98 -1.91 -35.36 23.27
N ILE A 99 -1.31 -34.84 22.19
CA ILE A 99 -1.38 -35.45 20.85
C ILE A 99 0.02 -35.86 20.42
N ASP A 100 0.22 -37.18 20.24
CA ASP A 100 1.49 -37.74 19.76
C ASP A 100 1.40 -38.18 18.28
N LYS A 101 2.50 -38.75 17.78
CA LYS A 101 2.57 -39.24 16.41
C LYS A 101 1.62 -40.42 16.14
N LEU A 102 1.34 -41.26 17.14
CA LEU A 102 0.49 -42.43 16.97
C LEU A 102 -0.96 -42.01 16.70
N HIS A 103 -1.44 -40.95 17.36
CA HIS A 103 -2.76 -40.38 17.07
C HIS A 103 -2.90 -39.85 15.63
N LEU A 104 -1.79 -39.41 15.02
CA LEU A 104 -1.78 -38.82 13.67
C LEU A 104 -1.52 -39.85 12.56
N ALA A 105 -0.71 -40.86 12.83
CA ALA A 105 -0.26 -41.86 11.85
C ALA A 105 -0.86 -43.27 12.08
N GLY A 106 -1.73 -43.43 13.07
CA GLY A 106 -2.33 -44.70 13.44
C GLY A 106 -3.47 -45.15 12.50
N GLU A 107 -4.06 -46.31 12.81
CA GLU A 107 -5.17 -46.92 12.05
C GLU A 107 -6.56 -46.43 12.52
N GLU A 108 -6.62 -45.26 13.17
CA GLU A 108 -7.86 -44.66 13.68
C GLU A 108 -8.83 -44.31 12.54
N LYS A 109 -10.13 -44.17 12.88
CA LYS A 109 -11.14 -43.68 11.93
C LYS A 109 -10.76 -42.31 11.37
N LYS A 110 -11.15 -42.04 10.12
CA LYS A 110 -10.85 -40.75 9.43
C LYS A 110 -11.26 -39.53 10.27
N VAL A 111 -12.45 -39.55 10.87
CA VAL A 111 -12.96 -38.43 11.68
C VAL A 111 -12.18 -38.21 12.99
N VAL A 112 -11.66 -39.29 13.58
CA VAL A 112 -10.82 -39.25 14.79
C VAL A 112 -9.43 -38.69 14.45
N LYS A 113 -8.80 -39.19 13.39
CA LYS A 113 -7.53 -38.64 12.87
C LYS A 113 -7.66 -37.16 12.54
N PHE A 114 -8.77 -36.76 11.93
CA PHE A 114 -9.04 -35.35 11.63
C PHE A 114 -9.05 -34.50 12.90
N THR A 115 -9.74 -34.98 13.92
CA THR A 115 -9.91 -34.26 15.19
C THR A 115 -8.56 -34.03 15.85
N TYR A 116 -7.72 -35.06 15.94
CA TYR A 116 -6.35 -34.91 16.44
C TYR A 116 -5.52 -33.95 15.60
N ALA A 117 -5.52 -34.13 14.27
CA ALA A 117 -4.76 -33.28 13.37
C ALA A 117 -5.17 -31.81 13.47
N TYR A 118 -6.47 -31.53 13.42
CA TYR A 118 -7.00 -30.17 13.44
C TYR A 118 -6.74 -29.48 14.78
N LEU A 119 -6.94 -30.17 15.92
CA LEU A 119 -6.61 -29.62 17.24
C LEU A 119 -5.11 -29.33 17.39
N ALA A 120 -4.24 -30.23 16.92
CA ALA A 120 -2.80 -30.02 16.95
C ALA A 120 -2.37 -28.84 16.07
N LEU A 121 -2.93 -28.73 14.86
CA LEU A 121 -2.68 -27.62 13.93
C LEU A 121 -3.16 -26.28 14.49
N GLN A 122 -4.36 -26.23 15.09
CA GLN A 122 -4.87 -25.02 15.73
C GLN A 122 -4.01 -24.59 16.91
N ALA A 123 -3.63 -25.53 17.79
CA ALA A 123 -2.75 -25.24 18.91
C ALA A 123 -1.39 -24.70 18.44
N ALA A 124 -0.77 -25.35 17.44
CA ALA A 124 0.46 -24.86 16.83
C ALA A 124 0.30 -23.47 16.20
N ARG A 125 -0.83 -23.21 15.52
CA ARG A 125 -1.14 -21.89 14.95
C ARG A 125 -1.27 -20.80 16.00
N PHE A 126 -1.92 -21.07 17.13
CA PHE A 126 -2.06 -20.09 18.22
C PHE A 126 -0.72 -19.73 18.88
N ASP A 127 0.24 -20.66 18.84
CA ASP A 127 1.60 -20.46 19.34
C ASP A 127 2.59 -20.05 18.25
N PHE A 128 2.12 -19.85 17.01
CA PHE A 128 2.93 -19.54 15.83
C PHE A 128 4.07 -20.55 15.58
N ASP A 129 3.86 -21.83 15.93
CA ASP A 129 4.83 -22.90 15.70
C ASP A 129 4.69 -23.48 14.29
N TYR A 130 5.22 -22.73 13.31
CA TYR A 130 5.20 -23.11 11.89
C TYR A 130 5.94 -24.43 11.62
N ARG A 131 6.98 -24.72 12.41
CA ARG A 131 7.74 -25.99 12.30
C ARG A 131 6.88 -27.17 12.69
N LEU A 132 6.11 -27.06 13.76
CA LEU A 132 5.17 -28.09 14.17
C LEU A 132 4.05 -28.25 13.15
N ILE A 133 3.50 -27.16 12.61
CA ILE A 133 2.51 -27.21 11.52
C ILE A 133 3.06 -28.04 10.36
N ASN A 134 4.23 -27.68 9.83
CA ASN A 134 4.85 -28.38 8.71
C ASN A 134 5.16 -29.86 9.02
N ARG A 135 5.53 -30.17 10.27
CA ARG A 135 5.73 -31.56 10.70
C ARG A 135 4.42 -32.35 10.72
N ILE A 136 3.34 -31.77 11.25
CA ILE A 136 2.03 -32.42 11.28
C ILE A 136 1.55 -32.67 9.85
N LEU A 137 1.60 -31.65 8.99
CA LEU A 137 1.21 -31.78 7.58
C LEU A 137 2.02 -32.85 6.85
N GLY A 138 3.34 -32.91 7.06
CA GLY A 138 4.17 -33.96 6.48
C GLY A 138 3.87 -35.38 6.99
N ILE A 139 3.23 -35.54 8.16
CA ILE A 139 2.70 -36.85 8.62
C ILE A 139 1.39 -37.17 7.89
N LEU A 140 0.58 -36.17 7.57
CA LEU A 140 -0.73 -36.33 6.92
C LEU A 140 -0.62 -36.53 5.41
N ASP A 141 0.42 -35.98 4.76
CA ASP A 141 0.64 -36.07 3.31
C ASP A 141 0.83 -37.51 2.80
N ASP A 142 1.18 -38.45 3.69
CA ASP A 142 1.32 -39.87 3.38
C ASP A 142 -0.04 -40.62 3.28
N ASP A 143 -1.16 -39.99 3.62
CA ASP A 143 -2.50 -40.59 3.60
C ASP A 143 -3.40 -39.98 2.48
N PRO A 144 -3.52 -40.62 1.31
CA PRO A 144 -4.31 -40.11 0.18
C PRO A 144 -5.84 -40.11 0.43
N ALA A 145 -6.31 -40.67 1.55
CA ALA A 145 -7.73 -40.67 1.95
C ALA A 145 -8.14 -39.43 2.75
N ILE A 146 -7.20 -38.54 3.03
CA ILE A 146 -7.43 -37.30 3.76
C ILE A 146 -7.99 -36.22 2.80
N GLU A 147 -9.32 -36.06 2.81
CA GLU A 147 -10.01 -34.90 2.22
C GLU A 147 -9.96 -33.66 3.16
N TYR A 148 -8.94 -33.53 4.02
CA TYR A 148 -8.68 -32.26 4.73
C TYR A 148 -8.09 -31.21 3.80
N ALA A 149 -8.11 -31.44 2.48
CA ALA A 149 -7.32 -30.73 1.48
C ALA A 149 -7.38 -29.22 1.70
N ASN A 150 -8.55 -28.65 1.97
CA ASN A 150 -8.66 -27.20 2.16
C ASN A 150 -8.11 -26.72 3.51
N PHE A 151 -8.31 -27.43 4.62
CA PHE A 151 -7.74 -27.03 5.91
C PHE A 151 -6.24 -27.31 6.00
N GLY A 152 -5.78 -28.47 5.53
CA GLY A 152 -4.35 -28.77 5.39
C GLY A 152 -3.65 -27.73 4.53
N ARG A 153 -4.19 -27.42 3.34
CA ARG A 153 -3.72 -26.31 2.49
C ARG A 153 -3.82 -24.96 3.18
N GLY A 154 -4.86 -24.72 3.97
CA GLY A 154 -5.05 -23.50 4.75
C GLY A 154 -3.96 -23.31 5.80
N PHE A 155 -3.60 -24.37 6.54
CA PHE A 155 -2.51 -24.33 7.50
C PHE A 155 -1.13 -24.23 6.82
N ALA A 156 -0.94 -24.93 5.70
CA ALA A 156 0.27 -24.80 4.88
C ALA A 156 0.45 -23.37 4.38
N MET A 157 -0.61 -22.78 3.80
CA MET A 157 -0.63 -21.41 3.31
C MET A 157 -0.45 -20.40 4.45
N PHE A 158 -1.10 -20.62 5.59
CA PHE A 158 -0.91 -19.81 6.79
C PHE A 158 0.57 -19.79 7.22
N ALA A 159 1.21 -20.96 7.32
CA ALA A 159 2.61 -21.07 7.71
C ALA A 159 3.52 -20.41 6.67
N ALA A 160 3.32 -20.70 5.38
CA ALA A 160 4.11 -20.11 4.30
C ALA A 160 4.04 -18.58 4.28
N LEU A 161 2.84 -18.00 4.37
CA LEU A 161 2.65 -16.55 4.42
C LEU A 161 3.31 -15.93 5.66
N ALA A 162 3.13 -16.55 6.83
CA ALA A 162 3.71 -16.05 8.06
C ALA A 162 5.25 -16.12 8.08
N GLU A 163 5.84 -17.09 7.37
CA GLU A 163 7.28 -17.20 7.16
C GLU A 163 7.82 -16.26 6.06
N GLY A 164 6.96 -15.47 5.41
CA GLY A 164 7.32 -14.54 4.33
C GLY A 164 7.46 -15.21 2.96
N GLY A 165 6.94 -16.42 2.79
CA GLY A 165 6.86 -17.10 1.50
C GLY A 165 5.90 -16.38 0.55
N ASP A 166 6.32 -16.23 -0.71
CA ASP A 166 5.47 -15.69 -1.77
C ASP A 166 4.45 -16.73 -2.21
N VAL A 167 3.17 -16.43 -1.99
CA VAL A 167 2.04 -17.27 -2.37
C VAL A 167 1.27 -16.58 -3.49
N ALA A 168 1.00 -17.31 -4.57
CA ALA A 168 0.25 -16.77 -5.70
C ALA A 168 -1.14 -16.30 -5.27
N VAL A 169 -1.55 -15.14 -5.79
CA VAL A 169 -2.86 -14.54 -5.50
C VAL A 169 -4.00 -15.46 -5.93
N GLU A 170 -3.81 -16.21 -7.02
CA GLU A 170 -4.76 -17.19 -7.53
C GLU A 170 -5.00 -18.32 -6.53
N ASP A 171 -3.95 -18.78 -5.85
CA ASP A 171 -4.06 -19.83 -4.84
C ASP A 171 -4.76 -19.32 -3.58
N ILE A 172 -4.45 -18.09 -3.16
CA ILE A 172 -5.14 -17.41 -2.05
C ILE A 172 -6.63 -17.26 -2.37
N ASP A 173 -6.96 -16.78 -3.56
CA ASP A 173 -8.34 -16.58 -3.98
C ASP A 173 -9.10 -17.92 -4.08
N ALA A 174 -8.50 -18.92 -4.72
CA ALA A 174 -9.06 -20.25 -4.84
C ALA A 174 -9.34 -20.87 -3.47
N LEU A 175 -8.39 -20.77 -2.53
CA LEU A 175 -8.56 -21.35 -1.20
C LEU A 175 -9.56 -20.55 -0.34
N SER A 176 -9.53 -19.22 -0.40
CA SER A 176 -10.49 -18.38 0.35
C SER A 176 -11.94 -18.56 -0.12
N LYS A 177 -12.15 -19.05 -1.34
CA LYS A 177 -13.48 -19.35 -1.91
C LYS A 177 -13.85 -20.83 -1.78
N ALA A 178 -12.90 -21.72 -1.50
CA ALA A 178 -13.14 -23.15 -1.42
C ALA A 178 -14.13 -23.47 -0.29
N GLY A 179 -15.28 -24.06 -0.66
CA GLY A 179 -16.32 -24.49 0.28
C GLY A 179 -17.05 -23.36 1.03
N ALA A 180 -16.78 -22.08 0.75
CA ALA A 180 -17.34 -20.92 1.46
C ALA A 180 -17.21 -20.94 2.99
N ASN A 181 -16.31 -21.75 3.55
CA ASN A 181 -16.17 -21.92 5.00
C ASN A 181 -15.55 -20.66 5.64
N VAL A 182 -16.20 -20.15 6.69
CA VAL A 182 -15.81 -18.92 7.38
C VAL A 182 -14.50 -19.08 8.13
N LYS A 183 -14.30 -20.20 8.86
CA LYS A 183 -13.07 -20.45 9.64
C LYS A 183 -11.85 -20.60 8.70
N LEU A 184 -12.01 -21.22 7.53
CA LEU A 184 -10.96 -21.28 6.52
C LEU A 184 -10.59 -19.89 5.98
N GLN A 185 -11.57 -19.04 5.69
CA GLN A 185 -11.33 -17.66 5.28
C GLN A 185 -10.58 -16.86 6.35
N HIS A 186 -10.96 -17.01 7.62
CA HIS A 186 -10.20 -16.40 8.73
C HIS A 186 -8.78 -16.95 8.85
N LEU A 187 -8.56 -18.24 8.58
CA LEU A 187 -7.23 -18.84 8.60
C LEU A 187 -6.33 -18.24 7.50
N VAL A 188 -6.84 -18.12 6.29
CA VAL A 188 -6.13 -17.46 5.18
C VAL A 188 -5.84 -16.00 5.52
N LEU A 189 -6.85 -15.27 6.01
CA LEU A 189 -6.72 -13.86 6.40
C LEU A 189 -5.71 -13.66 7.54
N HIS A 190 -5.60 -14.63 8.44
CA HIS A 190 -4.60 -14.63 9.49
C HIS A 190 -3.18 -14.79 8.94
N GLY A 191 -2.98 -15.66 7.95
CA GLY A 191 -1.69 -15.81 7.27
C GLY A 191 -1.29 -14.52 6.54
N LEU A 192 -2.21 -13.95 5.76
CA LEU A 192 -1.96 -12.69 5.03
C LEU A 192 -1.61 -11.54 5.96
N TRP A 193 -2.29 -11.45 7.11
CA TRP A 193 -2.00 -10.44 8.13
C TRP A 193 -0.59 -10.59 8.76
N LEU A 194 -0.06 -11.81 8.87
CA LEU A 194 1.29 -12.05 9.38
C LEU A 194 2.38 -11.86 8.33
N TYR A 195 2.02 -11.76 7.05
CA TYR A 195 2.99 -11.57 5.98
C TYR A 195 3.80 -10.30 6.26
N PRO A 196 5.15 -10.38 6.26
CA PRO A 196 6.02 -9.35 6.83
C PRO A 196 6.18 -8.10 5.96
N GLU A 197 5.83 -8.15 4.68
CA GLU A 197 5.91 -7.01 3.77
C GLU A 197 4.53 -6.38 3.54
N ASP A 198 4.48 -5.14 3.02
CA ASP A 198 3.24 -4.41 2.73
C ASP A 198 2.48 -4.93 1.49
N GLY A 199 2.60 -6.23 1.21
CA GLY A 199 1.89 -6.95 0.16
C GLY A 199 0.49 -7.41 0.59
N TYR A 200 -0.24 -7.93 -0.40
CA TYR A 200 -1.55 -8.56 -0.25
C TYR A 200 -2.70 -7.68 0.32
N GLY A 201 -2.53 -6.36 0.34
CA GLY A 201 -3.56 -5.44 0.87
C GLY A 201 -4.94 -5.64 0.21
N GLU A 202 -4.97 -5.79 -1.12
CA GLU A 202 -6.21 -6.02 -1.87
C GLU A 202 -6.91 -7.33 -1.45
N GLN A 203 -6.16 -8.42 -1.27
CA GLN A 203 -6.69 -9.74 -0.89
C GLN A 203 -7.24 -9.70 0.54
N ILE A 204 -6.55 -9.01 1.45
CA ILE A 204 -7.02 -8.80 2.82
C ILE A 204 -8.34 -8.03 2.82
N VAL A 205 -8.44 -6.93 2.06
CA VAL A 205 -9.69 -6.15 1.93
C VAL A 205 -10.80 -7.00 1.32
N GLN A 206 -10.52 -7.77 0.26
CA GLN A 206 -11.51 -8.57 -0.44
C GLN A 206 -12.09 -9.68 0.43
N ILE A 207 -11.23 -10.45 1.12
CA ILE A 207 -11.64 -11.55 2.00
C ILE A 207 -12.36 -10.97 3.24
N GLY A 208 -11.81 -9.91 3.85
CA GLY A 208 -12.45 -9.22 4.98
C GLY A 208 -13.85 -8.71 4.60
N THR A 209 -14.02 -8.11 3.43
CA THR A 209 -15.32 -7.66 2.93
C THR A 209 -16.30 -8.82 2.73
N ARG A 210 -15.83 -10.00 2.28
CA ARG A 210 -16.68 -11.19 2.16
C ARG A 210 -17.16 -11.67 3.52
N LEU A 211 -16.26 -11.74 4.51
CA LEU A 211 -16.59 -12.13 5.89
C LEU A 211 -17.59 -11.15 6.52
N ILE A 212 -17.39 -9.83 6.35
CA ILE A 212 -18.32 -8.79 6.83
C ILE A 212 -19.71 -8.94 6.19
N ARG A 213 -19.81 -9.33 4.91
CA ARG A 213 -21.12 -9.61 4.30
C ARG A 213 -21.82 -10.81 4.90
N LEU A 214 -21.07 -11.83 5.33
CA LEU A 214 -21.62 -13.02 5.99
C LEU A 214 -22.03 -12.72 7.43
N ASN A 215 -21.21 -11.96 8.15
CA ASN A 215 -21.48 -11.50 9.50
C ASN A 215 -21.03 -10.05 9.68
N PRO A 216 -21.95 -9.07 9.60
CA PRO A 216 -21.62 -7.65 9.79
C PRO A 216 -21.07 -7.31 11.18
N ASN A 217 -21.31 -8.17 12.18
CA ASN A 217 -20.86 -7.98 13.55
C ASN A 217 -19.50 -8.65 13.84
N ASP A 218 -18.82 -9.17 12.81
CA ASP A 218 -17.50 -9.75 12.96
C ASP A 218 -16.41 -8.67 13.11
N SER A 219 -16.12 -8.31 14.35
CA SER A 219 -15.11 -7.30 14.67
C SER A 219 -13.70 -7.67 14.17
N ASN A 220 -13.35 -8.97 14.10
CA ASN A 220 -12.07 -9.42 13.58
C ASN A 220 -11.98 -9.17 12.06
N ALA A 221 -13.04 -9.46 11.31
CA ALA A 221 -13.07 -9.20 9.87
C ALA A 221 -12.93 -7.69 9.54
N TRP A 222 -13.58 -6.83 10.33
CA TRP A 222 -13.41 -5.37 10.23
C TRP A 222 -11.98 -4.92 10.52
N MET A 223 -11.38 -5.40 11.61
CA MET A 223 -9.98 -5.09 11.94
C MET A 223 -9.01 -5.59 10.87
N ARG A 224 -9.21 -6.80 10.34
CA ARG A 224 -8.39 -7.32 9.24
C ARG A 224 -8.53 -6.48 7.98
N ARG A 225 -9.75 -6.07 7.63
CA ARG A 225 -9.98 -5.16 6.49
C ARG A 225 -9.28 -3.82 6.70
N ALA A 226 -9.25 -3.30 7.92
CA ALA A 226 -8.50 -2.09 8.25
C ALA A 226 -7.00 -2.24 7.96
N GLU A 227 -6.39 -3.37 8.34
CA GLU A 227 -5.00 -3.67 7.96
C GLU A 227 -4.81 -3.69 6.45
N GLY A 228 -5.73 -4.30 5.71
CA GLY A 228 -5.68 -4.34 4.25
C GLY A 228 -5.63 -2.93 3.65
N HIS A 229 -6.53 -2.04 4.09
CA HIS A 229 -6.53 -0.62 3.69
C HIS A 229 -5.24 0.11 4.12
N ARG A 230 -4.70 -0.18 5.31
CA ARG A 230 -3.42 0.38 5.78
C ARG A 230 -2.29 0.04 4.81
N ARG A 231 -2.16 -1.23 4.41
CA ARG A 231 -1.14 -1.70 3.45
C ARG A 231 -1.28 -1.06 2.07
N LEU A 232 -2.50 -0.71 1.67
CA LEU A 232 -2.77 0.03 0.43
C LEU A 232 -2.49 1.54 0.53
N GLY A 233 -2.12 2.05 1.71
CA GLY A 233 -1.98 3.48 1.97
C GLY A 233 -3.33 4.22 2.10
N GLU A 234 -4.43 3.49 2.14
CA GLU A 234 -5.81 4.00 2.26
C GLU A 234 -6.14 4.25 3.75
N TYR A 235 -5.36 5.10 4.41
CA TYR A 235 -5.43 5.30 5.85
C TYR A 235 -6.78 5.82 6.36
N GLY A 236 -7.57 6.50 5.51
CA GLY A 236 -8.92 6.95 5.84
C GLY A 236 -9.86 5.77 6.09
N ASP A 237 -9.97 4.88 5.09
CA ASP A 237 -10.79 3.67 5.15
C ASP A 237 -10.29 2.71 6.23
N ALA A 238 -8.98 2.65 6.44
CA ALA A 238 -8.37 1.85 7.50
C ALA A 238 -8.85 2.28 8.89
N VAL A 239 -8.85 3.60 9.19
CA VAL A 239 -9.33 4.12 10.48
C VAL A 239 -10.83 3.88 10.65
N GLU A 240 -11.64 4.08 9.61
CA GLU A 240 -13.09 3.84 9.66
C GLU A 240 -13.42 2.37 9.95
N ALA A 241 -12.72 1.44 9.29
CA ALA A 241 -12.89 0.02 9.51
C ALA A 241 -12.51 -0.40 10.94
N LEU A 242 -11.44 0.18 11.51
CA LEU A 242 -11.04 -0.06 12.90
C LEU A 242 -12.01 0.57 13.91
N ASP A 243 -12.53 1.76 13.64
CA ASP A 243 -13.56 2.39 14.47
C ASP A 243 -14.83 1.53 14.52
N THR A 244 -15.21 0.95 13.38
CA THR A 244 -16.30 -0.03 13.30
C THR A 244 -15.97 -1.28 14.11
N ALA A 245 -14.77 -1.86 13.93
CA ALA A 245 -14.33 -3.05 14.68
C ALA A 245 -14.39 -2.85 16.20
N ILE A 246 -13.94 -1.69 16.69
CA ILE A 246 -13.98 -1.31 18.11
C ILE A 246 -15.42 -1.16 18.61
N SER A 247 -16.30 -0.56 17.81
CA SER A 247 -17.70 -0.33 18.18
C SER A 247 -18.52 -1.63 18.37
N LEU A 248 -18.09 -2.71 17.74
CA LEU A 248 -18.73 -4.03 17.78
C LEU A 248 -18.29 -4.89 18.98
N LEU A 249 -17.27 -4.47 19.73
CA LEU A 249 -16.78 -5.23 20.87
C LEU A 249 -17.71 -5.12 22.08
N ASP A 250 -17.93 -6.25 22.76
CA ASP A 250 -18.56 -6.27 24.07
C ASP A 250 -17.67 -5.59 25.14
N ALA A 251 -18.28 -5.00 26.15
CA ALA A 251 -17.59 -4.29 27.23
C ALA A 251 -16.57 -5.16 28.00
N ASN A 252 -16.75 -6.48 28.01
CA ASN A 252 -15.84 -7.42 28.66
C ASN A 252 -14.62 -7.79 27.79
N SER A 253 -14.60 -7.44 26.51
CA SER A 253 -13.51 -7.74 25.57
C SER A 253 -12.33 -6.78 25.68
N ARG A 254 -11.87 -6.52 26.92
CA ARG A 254 -10.91 -5.44 27.21
C ARG A 254 -9.56 -5.63 26.53
N GLU A 255 -9.08 -6.87 26.45
CA GLU A 255 -7.80 -7.20 25.84
C GLU A 255 -7.82 -6.94 24.32
N ILE A 256 -8.91 -7.37 23.66
CA ILE A 256 -9.13 -7.15 22.22
C ILE A 256 -9.33 -5.66 21.93
N HIS A 257 -10.13 -4.97 22.75
CA HIS A 257 -10.35 -3.53 22.62
C HIS A 257 -9.03 -2.76 22.72
N ALA A 258 -8.20 -3.08 23.72
CA ALA A 258 -6.88 -2.46 23.86
C ALA A 258 -5.98 -2.73 22.65
N ASP A 259 -6.07 -3.91 22.03
CA ASP A 259 -5.33 -4.23 20.80
C ASP A 259 -5.78 -3.40 19.60
N TYR A 260 -7.08 -3.33 19.36
CA TYR A 260 -7.62 -2.54 18.24
C TYR A 260 -7.31 -1.06 18.40
N VAL A 261 -7.39 -0.51 19.62
CA VAL A 261 -6.99 0.87 19.89
C VAL A 261 -5.51 1.11 19.59
N ARG A 262 -4.60 0.15 19.90
CA ARG A 262 -3.19 0.25 19.51
C ARG A 262 -3.01 0.25 18.00
N GLN A 263 -3.67 -0.65 17.28
CA GLN A 263 -3.61 -0.70 15.82
C GLN A 263 -4.11 0.61 15.20
N ARG A 264 -5.23 1.14 15.69
CA ARG A 264 -5.76 2.44 15.26
C ARG A 264 -4.78 3.60 15.49
N MET A 265 -4.10 3.63 16.64
CA MET A 265 -3.08 4.64 16.92
C MET A 265 -1.89 4.53 15.96
N MET A 266 -1.44 3.32 15.65
CA MET A 266 -0.38 3.06 14.67
C MET A 266 -0.76 3.63 13.29
N ILE A 267 -1.95 3.29 12.79
CA ILE A 267 -2.45 3.76 11.47
C ILE A 267 -2.56 5.28 11.43
N THR A 268 -3.09 5.89 12.50
CA THR A 268 -3.24 7.35 12.58
C THR A 268 -1.86 8.03 12.60
N TYR A 269 -0.88 7.42 13.26
CA TYR A 269 0.49 7.90 13.29
C TYR A 269 1.17 7.79 11.91
N GLU A 270 1.04 6.65 11.23
CA GLU A 270 1.53 6.46 9.85
C GLU A 270 0.93 7.50 8.90
N ARG A 271 -0.39 7.70 8.95
CA ARG A 271 -1.08 8.74 8.19
C ARG A 271 -0.52 10.13 8.45
N GLY A 272 -0.24 10.46 9.71
CA GLY A 272 0.33 11.75 10.10
C GLY A 272 1.75 11.96 9.58
N ILE A 273 2.57 10.90 9.55
CA ILE A 273 3.91 10.95 8.94
C ILE A 273 3.80 11.22 7.44
N ILE A 274 2.95 10.47 6.73
CA ILE A 274 2.77 10.65 5.27
C ILE A 274 2.29 12.06 4.96
N ALA A 275 1.30 12.57 5.68
CA ALA A 275 0.82 13.94 5.50
C ALA A 275 1.93 15.00 5.73
N ASN A 276 2.81 14.80 6.71
CA ASN A 276 3.95 15.69 6.95
C ASN A 276 5.02 15.61 5.83
N ILE A 277 5.25 14.40 5.31
CA ILE A 277 6.16 14.19 4.18
C ILE A 277 5.60 14.89 2.94
N ASP A 278 4.32 14.70 2.63
CA ASP A 278 3.67 15.34 1.48
C ASP A 278 3.75 16.87 1.58
N GLU A 279 3.45 17.44 2.75
CA GLU A 279 3.60 18.89 3.00
C GLU A 279 5.04 19.37 2.70
N LYS A 280 6.05 18.62 3.16
CA LYS A 280 7.46 18.95 2.91
C LYS A 280 7.85 18.77 1.45
N VAL A 281 7.36 17.74 0.79
CA VAL A 281 7.61 17.50 -0.63
C VAL A 281 7.04 18.66 -1.45
N THR A 282 5.78 19.05 -1.21
CA THR A 282 5.17 20.20 -1.87
C THR A 282 5.95 21.49 -1.61
N ALA A 283 6.36 21.76 -0.37
CA ALA A 283 7.16 22.95 -0.05
C ALA A 283 8.53 22.97 -0.78
N VAL A 284 9.17 21.81 -0.93
CA VAL A 284 10.42 21.68 -1.69
C VAL A 284 10.17 21.88 -3.19
N GLU A 285 9.09 21.31 -3.74
CA GLU A 285 8.70 21.49 -5.14
C GLU A 285 8.41 22.96 -5.47
N GLU A 286 7.66 23.66 -4.61
CA GLU A 286 7.41 25.10 -4.75
C GLU A 286 8.69 25.91 -4.71
N SER A 287 9.57 25.65 -3.74
CA SER A 287 10.88 26.32 -3.64
C SER A 287 11.75 26.06 -4.88
N LEU A 288 11.74 24.85 -5.42
CA LEU A 288 12.50 24.52 -6.62
C LEU A 288 11.94 25.23 -7.86
N SER A 289 10.61 25.32 -7.99
CA SER A 289 9.96 26.07 -9.07
C SER A 289 10.34 27.55 -9.02
N GLU A 290 10.22 28.18 -7.85
CA GLU A 290 10.52 29.60 -7.69
C GLU A 290 12.00 29.91 -7.99
N HIS A 291 12.93 29.11 -7.46
CA HIS A 291 14.35 29.30 -7.74
C HIS A 291 14.70 29.03 -9.21
N GLY A 292 14.04 28.06 -9.84
CA GLY A 292 14.19 27.75 -11.26
C GLY A 292 13.77 28.93 -12.14
N ASP A 293 12.58 29.47 -11.89
CA ASP A 293 12.04 30.61 -12.64
C ASP A 293 12.93 31.86 -12.48
N VAL A 294 13.37 32.16 -11.26
CA VAL A 294 14.30 33.27 -10.98
C VAL A 294 15.61 33.12 -11.76
N GLN A 295 16.16 31.90 -11.87
CA GLN A 295 17.38 31.66 -12.65
C GLN A 295 17.16 31.81 -14.16
N VAL A 296 16.02 31.34 -14.66
CA VAL A 296 15.64 31.48 -16.08
C VAL A 296 15.45 32.94 -16.46
N ASP A 297 14.78 33.73 -15.62
CA ASP A 297 14.57 35.16 -15.87
C ASP A 297 15.88 35.94 -15.82
N LYS A 298 16.79 35.62 -14.89
CA LYS A 298 18.11 36.23 -14.86
C LYS A 298 18.93 35.92 -16.12
N LEU A 299 18.89 34.67 -16.60
CA LEU A 299 19.54 34.27 -17.85
C LEU A 299 18.93 34.99 -19.05
N ARG A 300 17.59 35.11 -19.12
CA ARG A 300 16.90 35.86 -20.17
C ARG A 300 17.33 37.33 -20.18
N GLY A 301 17.38 37.98 -19.02
CA GLY A 301 17.86 39.36 -18.90
C GLY A 301 19.31 39.54 -19.38
N ILE A 302 20.22 38.64 -19.01
CA ILE A 302 21.63 38.67 -19.50
C ILE A 302 21.70 38.49 -21.03
N VAL A 303 20.89 37.58 -21.58
CA VAL A 303 20.83 37.33 -23.04
C VAL A 303 20.26 38.55 -23.77
N GLU A 304 19.20 39.17 -23.26
CA GLU A 304 18.62 40.39 -23.84
C GLU A 304 19.62 41.55 -23.82
N GLU A 305 20.30 41.78 -22.69
CA GLU A 305 21.34 42.80 -22.56
C GLU A 305 22.50 42.58 -23.55
N HIS A 306 22.99 41.35 -23.67
CA HIS A 306 24.03 41.01 -24.64
C HIS A 306 23.54 41.18 -26.08
N THR A 307 22.30 40.83 -26.37
CA THR A 307 21.71 40.97 -27.71
C THR A 307 21.61 42.43 -28.12
N VAL A 308 21.15 43.30 -27.22
CA VAL A 308 21.08 44.76 -27.44
C VAL A 308 22.50 45.33 -27.64
N THR A 309 23.45 44.92 -26.79
CA THR A 309 24.83 45.39 -26.86
C THR A 309 25.50 44.96 -28.18
N LEU A 310 25.33 43.71 -28.60
CA LEU A 310 25.83 43.20 -29.88
C LEU A 310 25.20 43.91 -31.07
N LYS A 311 23.89 44.18 -31.04
CA LYS A 311 23.20 44.94 -32.09
C LYS A 311 23.79 46.34 -32.22
N ARG A 312 24.05 47.03 -31.09
CA ARG A 312 24.68 48.35 -31.08
C ARG A 312 26.11 48.30 -31.62
N GLN A 313 26.93 47.35 -31.17
CA GLN A 313 28.30 47.18 -31.66
C GLN A 313 28.34 46.87 -33.15
N PHE A 314 27.42 46.03 -33.64
CA PHE A 314 27.31 45.72 -35.06
C PHE A 314 26.89 46.94 -35.88
N GLN A 315 25.91 47.72 -35.40
CA GLN A 315 25.53 48.99 -36.04
C GLN A 315 26.71 49.97 -36.07
N ASP A 316 27.45 50.13 -34.97
CA ASP A 316 28.65 51.00 -34.90
C ASP A 316 29.77 50.51 -35.83
N MET A 317 29.95 49.19 -35.95
CA MET A 317 30.93 48.58 -36.85
C MET A 317 30.51 48.79 -38.31
N MET A 318 29.24 48.53 -38.65
CA MET A 318 28.70 48.74 -39.98
C MET A 318 28.79 50.21 -40.39
N PHE A 319 28.51 51.13 -39.47
CA PHE A 319 28.67 52.56 -39.68
C PHE A 319 30.12 52.91 -40.04
N ARG A 320 31.09 52.42 -39.25
CA ARG A 320 32.52 52.62 -39.52
C ARG A 320 32.97 52.03 -40.86
N ILE A 321 32.50 50.83 -41.20
CA ILE A 321 32.79 50.19 -42.50
C ILE A 321 32.25 51.06 -43.64
N MET A 322 31.03 51.53 -43.52
CA MET A 322 30.40 52.35 -44.55
C MET A 322 31.08 53.72 -44.71
N GLU A 323 31.54 54.34 -43.62
CA GLU A 323 32.35 55.57 -43.67
C GLU A 323 33.67 55.36 -44.41
N VAL A 324 34.37 54.25 -44.12
CA VAL A 324 35.60 53.86 -44.83
C VAL A 324 35.34 53.63 -46.32
N ILE A 325 34.27 52.90 -46.68
CA ILE A 325 33.90 52.68 -48.09
C ILE A 325 33.57 54.00 -48.78
N ALA A 326 32.80 54.89 -48.15
CA ALA A 326 32.46 56.19 -48.71
C ALA A 326 33.70 57.04 -48.97
N LEU A 327 34.69 57.00 -48.07
CA LEU A 327 35.98 57.66 -48.24
C LEU A 327 36.77 57.09 -49.41
N PHE A 328 36.83 55.76 -49.57
CA PHE A 328 37.47 55.13 -50.74
C PHE A 328 36.77 55.48 -52.06
N VAL A 329 35.44 55.45 -52.10
CA VAL A 329 34.66 55.83 -53.28
C VAL A 329 34.91 57.29 -53.65
N ALA A 330 34.96 58.19 -52.65
CA ALA A 330 35.29 59.59 -52.87
C ALA A 330 36.72 59.75 -53.43
N LEU A 331 37.70 59.05 -52.87
CA LEU A 331 39.08 59.08 -53.35
C LEU A 331 39.21 58.60 -54.80
N ILE A 332 38.55 57.48 -55.15
CA ILE A 332 38.51 56.96 -56.52
C ILE A 332 37.83 57.96 -57.46
N GLY A 333 36.73 58.58 -57.03
CA GLY A 333 36.02 59.60 -57.80
C GLY A 333 36.90 60.82 -58.12
N VAL A 334 37.65 61.33 -57.12
CA VAL A 334 38.61 62.43 -57.34
C VAL A 334 39.70 62.02 -58.32
N LEU A 335 40.26 60.82 -58.16
CA LEU A 335 41.30 60.30 -59.04
C LEU A 335 40.80 60.16 -60.48
N ALA A 336 39.61 59.59 -60.68
CA ALA A 336 38.98 59.43 -61.98
C ALA A 336 38.66 60.77 -62.65
N ALA A 337 38.14 61.75 -61.90
CA ALA A 337 37.90 63.11 -62.41
C ALA A 337 39.21 63.81 -62.81
N THR A 338 40.27 63.63 -62.03
CA THR A 338 41.61 64.20 -62.31
C THR A 338 42.23 63.59 -63.56
N ILE A 339 42.22 62.26 -63.68
CA ILE A 339 42.74 61.55 -64.87
C ILE A 339 41.90 61.87 -66.10
N GLY A 340 40.57 61.80 -66.00
CA GLY A 340 39.66 62.05 -67.12
C GLY A 340 39.77 63.46 -67.69
N THR A 341 39.94 64.47 -66.84
CA THR A 341 40.17 65.86 -67.28
C THR A 341 41.58 66.08 -67.85
N SER A 342 42.58 65.29 -67.44
CA SER A 342 43.95 65.38 -67.96
C SER A 342 44.11 64.78 -69.36
N LEU A 343 43.32 63.75 -69.70
CA LEU A 343 43.36 63.05 -70.99
C LEU A 343 42.46 63.67 -72.07
N ALA A 344 41.67 64.69 -71.72
CA ALA A 344 40.82 65.41 -72.66
C ALA A 344 41.63 66.52 -73.36
N ASP A 345 41.93 66.31 -74.64
CA ASP A 345 42.84 67.16 -75.43
C ASP A 345 42.27 68.55 -75.77
N ASP A 346 40.95 68.73 -75.73
CA ASP A 346 40.26 69.95 -76.21
C ASP A 346 39.62 70.83 -75.11
N LEU A 347 40.11 70.78 -73.86
CA LEU A 347 39.52 71.56 -72.75
C LEU A 347 40.38 72.76 -72.32
N GLU A 348 39.76 73.95 -72.21
CA GLU A 348 40.40 75.13 -71.63
C GLU A 348 40.59 75.03 -70.11
N LEU A 349 41.55 75.80 -69.57
CA LEU A 349 41.95 75.74 -68.15
C LEU A 349 40.77 76.02 -67.18
N TRP A 350 39.87 76.93 -67.57
CA TRP A 350 38.67 77.26 -66.79
C TRP A 350 37.63 76.13 -66.81
N GLU A 351 37.46 75.44 -67.94
CA GLU A 351 36.51 74.32 -68.05
C GLU A 351 36.95 73.13 -67.20
N ARG A 352 38.26 72.84 -67.16
CA ARG A 352 38.84 71.84 -66.25
C ARG A 352 38.61 72.17 -64.78
N LEU A 353 38.78 73.44 -64.40
CA LEU A 353 38.52 73.93 -63.04
C LEU A 353 37.05 73.75 -62.64
N VAL A 354 36.11 74.02 -63.55
CA VAL A 354 34.66 73.84 -63.32
C VAL A 354 34.29 72.36 -63.17
N ILE A 355 34.85 71.48 -63.99
CA ILE A 355 34.61 70.03 -63.89
C ILE A 355 35.16 69.46 -62.57
N LEU A 356 36.40 69.83 -62.20
CA LEU A 356 37.00 69.39 -60.94
C LEU A 356 36.26 69.93 -59.71
N SER A 357 35.81 71.18 -59.76
CA SER A 357 35.04 71.79 -58.68
C SER A 357 33.66 71.14 -58.53
N SER A 358 32.96 70.88 -59.65
CA SER A 358 31.64 70.24 -59.61
C SER A 358 31.72 68.78 -59.14
N ALA A 359 32.73 68.02 -59.58
CA ALA A 359 33.00 66.67 -59.08
C ALA A 359 33.33 66.65 -57.58
N SER A 360 34.12 67.61 -57.10
CA SER A 360 34.47 67.73 -55.68
C SER A 360 33.26 68.06 -54.81
N ILE A 361 32.40 69.00 -55.26
CA ILE A 361 31.15 69.35 -54.57
C ILE A 361 30.21 68.15 -54.51
N PHE A 362 30.06 67.41 -55.61
CA PHE A 362 29.22 66.21 -55.65
C PHE A 362 29.72 65.14 -54.68
N LEU A 363 31.04 64.92 -54.60
CA LEU A 363 31.64 63.94 -53.68
C LEU A 363 31.48 64.33 -52.22
N ILE A 364 31.67 65.61 -51.88
CA ILE A 364 31.43 66.13 -50.52
C ILE A 364 29.95 65.96 -50.14
N PHE A 365 29.05 66.29 -51.05
CA PHE A 365 27.61 66.12 -50.84
C PHE A 365 27.23 64.65 -50.68
N PHE A 366 27.75 63.77 -51.54
CA PHE A 366 27.51 62.32 -51.48
C PHE A 366 28.01 61.71 -50.17
N PHE A 367 29.21 62.10 -49.72
CA PHE A 367 29.76 61.68 -48.44
C PHE A 367 28.89 62.17 -47.27
N TRP A 368 28.50 63.45 -47.28
CA TRP A 368 27.62 64.00 -46.25
C TRP A 368 26.24 63.32 -46.23
N MET A 369 25.67 63.03 -47.40
CA MET A 369 24.40 62.33 -47.54
C MET A 369 24.47 60.91 -46.95
N ILE A 370 25.52 60.14 -47.25
CA ILE A 370 25.72 58.80 -46.66
C ILE A 370 25.87 58.91 -45.13
N HIS A 371 26.67 59.86 -44.65
CA HIS A 371 26.90 60.08 -43.22
C HIS A 371 25.62 60.43 -42.46
N VAL A 372 24.73 61.23 -43.07
CA VAL A 372 23.45 61.63 -42.46
C VAL A 372 22.41 60.52 -42.55
N LEU A 373 22.29 59.82 -43.68
CA LEU A 373 21.29 58.77 -43.87
C LEU A 373 21.57 57.51 -43.05
N ALA A 374 22.85 57.23 -42.79
CA ALA A 374 23.24 56.02 -42.08
C ALA A 374 23.58 56.23 -40.61
N ARG A 375 23.50 57.48 -40.11
CA ARG A 375 23.64 57.74 -38.68
C ARG A 375 22.57 56.96 -37.92
N PRO A 376 22.95 56.13 -36.93
CA PRO A 376 21.96 55.46 -36.11
C PRO A 376 21.07 56.52 -35.44
N ARG A 377 19.74 56.38 -35.59
CA ARG A 377 18.78 57.21 -34.87
C ARG A 377 18.72 56.69 -33.44
N ASP A 378 19.13 57.49 -32.46
CA ASP A 378 19.03 57.19 -31.02
C ASP A 378 17.58 57.14 -30.50
N SER A 379 16.58 56.88 -31.35
CA SER A 379 15.17 57.00 -31.00
C SER A 379 14.58 55.82 -30.22
N GLU A 380 15.35 54.75 -29.95
CA GLU A 380 14.85 53.59 -29.18
C GLU A 380 15.26 53.61 -27.69
N ALA A 381 15.92 54.66 -27.19
CA ALA A 381 16.35 54.75 -25.79
C ALA A 381 15.30 55.30 -24.80
N LYS A 382 14.03 55.47 -25.21
CA LYS A 382 12.99 56.08 -24.35
C LYS A 382 11.80 55.19 -23.97
N GLU A 383 11.77 53.92 -24.35
CA GLU A 383 10.61 53.04 -24.08
C GLU A 383 10.83 51.95 -23.01
N VAL A 384 11.91 52.00 -22.21
CA VAL A 384 12.18 50.98 -21.16
C VAL A 384 12.07 51.53 -19.72
N GLU A 385 11.62 52.77 -19.53
CA GLU A 385 11.15 53.24 -18.22
C GLU A 385 9.63 53.47 -18.26
N LEU A 386 8.85 52.39 -18.06
CA LEU A 386 7.49 52.43 -17.49
C LEU A 386 7.08 51.04 -16.99
#